data_AF-R1EMH4-F1
#
_entry.id   AF-R1EMH4-F1
#
_cell.length_a   1.000
_cell.length_b   1.000
_cell.length_c   1.000
_cell.angle_alpha   90.00
_cell.angle_beta   90.00
_cell.angle_gamma   90.00
#
_symmetry.space_group_name_H-M   'P 1'
#
loop_
_entity.id
_entity.type
_entity.pdbx_description
1 polymer ?
#
loop_
_entity_poly.entity_id
_entity_poly.type
_entity_poly.pdbx_seq_one_letter_code
_entity_poly.pdbx_strand_id
1 'polypeptide(L)'
;MLAALATTLTLSVTMKNQALVFLKPHAANDACDAFLKQHLEQAGITVTSSGIKRAAEIDEQKLIDQHYGSLADLAMGVQPGDMAVSPAALQAFEDAYGLKWAQALPSMLRNDDALAQLGVDGLGLEAMWRAGKQLKLAPGTRDSRIDGVTQTDFHDFESCADRNAFVAPGAEVRYLVCEWDQALLSWAAFRQSAGPLEGLKERCASLASDPLAEALLAGGVGRATLETVRHRGPQENSVVSLGDAKADKVFDLTEEMGAAECVALCCGA
;
A
#
# COMPACT_ATOMS: atom_id res chain seq x y z
N MET A 1 10.08 44.28 -50.45
CA MET A 1 9.03 43.59 -49.67
C MET A 1 9.73 42.69 -48.66
N LEU A 2 9.79 43.10 -47.38
CA LEU A 2 10.22 42.22 -46.29
C LEU A 2 9.00 41.41 -45.82
N ALA A 3 9.10 40.09 -45.85
CA ALA A 3 8.15 39.20 -45.20
C ALA A 3 8.63 38.96 -43.76
N ALA A 4 7.85 39.41 -42.78
CA ALA A 4 8.08 39.12 -41.37
C ALA A 4 7.55 37.71 -41.06
N LEU A 5 8.44 36.80 -40.64
CA LEU A 5 8.05 35.55 -40.00
C LEU A 5 7.59 35.85 -38.58
N ALA A 6 6.30 35.73 -38.32
CA ALA A 6 5.76 35.68 -36.97
C ALA A 6 5.99 34.27 -36.42
N THR A 7 6.92 34.14 -35.47
CA THR A 7 7.10 32.90 -34.70
C THR A 7 6.05 32.85 -33.60
N THR A 8 5.04 32.02 -33.77
CA THR A 8 4.03 31.76 -32.75
C THR A 8 4.67 30.94 -31.62
N LEU A 9 4.86 31.54 -30.45
CA LEU A 9 5.31 30.81 -29.26
C LEU A 9 4.08 30.10 -28.66
N THR A 10 3.96 28.79 -28.86
CA THR A 10 2.96 27.98 -28.18
C THR A 10 3.40 27.75 -26.73
N LEU A 11 2.71 28.41 -25.79
CA LEU A 11 2.87 28.13 -24.37
C LEU A 11 2.24 26.75 -24.09
N SER A 12 3.06 25.69 -24.02
CA SER A 12 2.58 24.38 -23.55
C SER A 12 2.48 24.42 -22.04
N VAL A 13 1.27 24.56 -21.51
CA VAL A 13 1.00 24.37 -20.09
C VAL A 13 1.12 22.86 -19.81
N THR A 14 2.22 22.45 -19.19
CA THR A 14 2.42 21.09 -18.72
C THR A 14 1.74 20.93 -17.37
N MET A 15 0.80 19.99 -17.28
CA MET A 15 0.14 19.67 -16.02
C MET A 15 1.12 18.87 -15.15
N LYS A 16 1.55 19.47 -14.05
CA LYS A 16 2.43 18.81 -13.08
C LYS A 16 1.62 18.12 -11.99
N ASN A 17 1.96 16.87 -11.72
CA ASN A 17 1.53 16.17 -10.52
C ASN A 17 2.51 16.43 -9.39
N GLN A 18 2.01 16.36 -8.16
CA GLN A 18 2.85 16.46 -6.97
C GLN A 18 2.43 15.41 -5.94
N ALA A 19 3.41 14.76 -5.31
CA ALA A 19 3.18 13.80 -4.23
C ALA A 19 4.15 13.99 -3.07
N LEU A 20 3.68 13.65 -1.87
CA LEU A 20 4.53 13.38 -0.72
C LEU A 20 4.85 11.87 -0.73
N VAL A 21 6.14 11.53 -0.78
CA VAL A 21 6.65 10.17 -0.66
C VAL A 21 7.50 10.10 0.60
N PHE A 22 7.39 9.04 1.40
CA PHE A 22 8.25 8.91 2.57
C PHE A 22 8.64 7.47 2.86
N LEU A 23 9.84 7.32 3.44
CA LEU A 23 10.31 6.07 4.01
C LEU A 23 9.76 5.93 5.44
N LYS A 24 9.06 4.82 5.68
CA LYS A 24 8.61 4.44 7.03
C LYS A 24 9.81 4.18 7.95
N PRO A 25 9.65 4.25 9.29
CA PRO A 25 10.76 4.11 10.25
C PRO A 25 11.67 2.88 10.07
N HIS A 26 11.11 1.71 9.72
CA HIS A 26 11.90 0.50 9.50
C HIS A 26 12.78 0.56 8.22
N ALA A 27 12.46 1.45 7.28
CA ALA A 27 13.19 1.68 6.04
C ALA A 27 13.92 3.04 6.02
N ALA A 28 13.85 3.82 7.09
CA ALA A 28 14.39 5.18 7.14
C ALA A 28 15.90 5.16 7.41
N ASN A 29 16.66 4.78 6.39
CA ASN A 29 18.13 4.74 6.42
C ASN A 29 18.71 5.28 5.10
N ASP A 30 20.02 5.53 5.08
CA ASP A 30 20.72 6.16 3.95
C ASP A 30 20.66 5.31 2.67
N ALA A 31 20.70 3.98 2.80
CA ALA A 31 20.66 3.09 1.65
C ALA A 31 19.29 3.11 0.96
N CYS A 32 18.20 3.05 1.74
CA CYS A 32 16.83 3.15 1.22
C CYS A 32 16.52 4.55 0.68
N ASP A 33 17.02 5.61 1.31
CA ASP A 33 16.84 6.99 0.83
C ASP A 33 17.55 7.22 -0.51
N ALA A 34 18.79 6.73 -0.64
CA ALA A 34 19.53 6.78 -1.89
C ALA A 34 18.84 5.98 -2.99
N PHE A 35 18.39 4.75 -2.68
CA PHE A 35 17.64 3.91 -3.61
C PHE A 35 16.36 4.59 -4.10
N LEU A 36 15.55 5.13 -3.18
CA LEU A 36 14.30 5.80 -3.52
C LEU A 36 14.54 7.03 -4.42
N LYS A 37 15.51 7.88 -4.08
CA LYS A 37 15.86 9.06 -4.88
C LYS A 37 16.33 8.67 -6.28
N GLN A 38 17.18 7.66 -6.38
CA GLN A 38 17.63 7.14 -7.66
C GLN A 38 16.47 6.60 -8.50
N HIS A 39 15.55 5.84 -7.90
CA HIS A 39 14.38 5.29 -8.59
C HIS A 39 13.44 6.38 -9.11
N LEU A 40 13.18 7.41 -8.29
CA LEU A 40 12.38 8.57 -8.69
C LEU A 40 13.03 9.35 -9.84
N GLU A 41 14.34 9.60 -9.77
CA GLU A 41 15.08 10.28 -10.83
C GLU A 41 15.02 9.51 -12.16
N GLN A 42 15.22 8.18 -12.11
CA GLN A 42 15.12 7.31 -13.29
C GLN A 42 13.71 7.32 -13.90
N ALA A 43 12.68 7.53 -13.10
CA ALA A 43 11.30 7.69 -13.55
C ALA A 43 10.97 9.09 -14.09
N GLY A 44 11.95 10.02 -14.13
CA GLY A 44 11.74 11.40 -14.56
C GLY A 44 11.00 12.26 -13.53
N ILE A 45 11.01 11.84 -12.27
CA ILE A 45 10.36 12.53 -11.16
C ILE A 45 11.40 13.43 -10.46
N THR A 46 11.04 14.70 -10.28
CA THR A 46 11.90 15.69 -9.62
C THR A 46 11.58 15.77 -8.14
N VAL A 47 12.59 15.66 -7.27
CA VAL A 47 12.43 15.94 -5.84
C VAL A 47 12.59 17.45 -5.62
N THR A 48 11.52 18.12 -5.23
CA THR A 48 11.48 19.58 -5.00
C THR A 48 11.78 19.96 -3.55
N SER A 49 11.52 19.06 -2.60
CA SER A 49 11.87 19.22 -1.19
C SER A 49 12.15 17.86 -0.57
N SER A 50 13.01 17.81 0.45
CA SER A 50 13.23 16.60 1.25
C SER A 50 13.53 16.97 2.70
N GLY A 51 13.36 16.02 3.60
CA GLY A 51 13.70 16.22 5.01
C GLY A 51 13.48 15.01 5.88
N ILE A 52 13.77 15.17 7.16
CA ILE A 52 13.63 14.14 8.18
C ILE A 52 12.65 14.66 9.24
N LYS A 53 11.67 13.83 9.59
CA LYS A 53 10.79 14.04 10.76
C LYS A 53 11.12 12.99 11.79
N ARG A 54 11.46 13.42 13.01
CA ARG A 54 11.84 12.51 14.10
C ARG A 54 10.63 12.21 14.98
N ALA A 55 10.67 11.08 15.68
CA ALA A 55 9.62 10.62 16.59
C ALA A 55 9.03 11.71 17.48
N ALA A 56 9.87 12.51 18.16
CA ALA A 56 9.41 13.57 19.05
C ALA A 56 8.57 14.64 18.33
N GLU A 57 8.99 15.02 17.12
CA GLU A 57 8.26 16.00 16.30
C GLU A 57 6.95 15.41 15.75
N ILE A 58 6.99 14.14 15.31
CA ILE A 58 5.82 13.42 14.82
C ILE A 58 4.75 13.32 15.90
N ASP A 59 5.16 13.02 17.15
CA ASP A 59 4.24 12.89 18.28
C ASP A 59 3.69 14.25 18.73
N GLU A 60 4.56 15.26 18.93
CA GLU A 60 4.15 16.60 19.37
C GLU A 60 3.17 17.25 18.38
N GLN A 61 3.46 17.16 17.08
CA GLN A 61 2.62 17.75 16.04
C GLN A 61 1.52 16.81 15.55
N LYS A 62 1.43 15.58 16.08
CA LYS A 62 0.44 14.57 15.66
C LYS A 62 0.45 14.32 14.15
N LEU A 63 1.63 14.30 13.53
CA LEU A 63 1.74 14.28 12.07
C LEU A 63 1.17 12.99 11.47
N ILE A 64 1.45 11.86 12.12
CA ILE A 64 0.98 10.56 11.66
C ILE A 64 -0.52 10.37 11.93
N ASP A 65 -1.00 10.93 13.04
CA ASP A 65 -2.42 10.97 13.38
C ASP A 65 -3.21 11.79 12.35
N GLN A 66 -2.66 12.90 11.87
CA GLN A 66 -3.28 13.71 10.83
C GLN A 66 -3.22 13.03 9.46
N HIS A 67 -2.08 12.40 9.13
CA HIS A 67 -1.89 11.74 7.85
C HIS A 67 -2.83 10.54 7.67
N TYR A 68 -2.96 9.71 8.71
CA TYR A 68 -3.89 8.57 8.75
C TYR A 68 -5.23 8.91 9.40
N GLY A 69 -5.53 10.19 9.64
CA GLY A 69 -6.67 10.62 10.46
C GLY A 69 -8.02 10.09 9.98
N SER A 70 -8.24 10.03 8.66
CA SER A 70 -9.47 9.45 8.11
C SER A 70 -9.62 7.95 8.37
N LEU A 71 -8.50 7.23 8.44
CA LEU A 71 -8.47 5.79 8.70
C LEU A 71 -8.52 5.49 10.20
N ALA A 72 -7.90 6.35 11.02
CA ALA A 72 -8.09 6.35 12.46
C ALA A 72 -9.53 6.68 12.84
N ASP A 73 -10.17 7.66 12.20
CA ASP A 73 -11.57 8.02 12.40
C ASP A 73 -12.51 6.90 11.96
N LEU A 74 -12.20 6.24 10.83
CA LEU A 74 -12.95 5.07 10.39
C LEU A 74 -12.88 3.98 11.46
N ALA A 75 -11.68 3.63 11.89
CA ALA A 75 -11.47 2.44 12.68
C ALA A 75 -11.70 2.64 14.20
N MET A 76 -11.66 3.89 14.69
CA MET A 76 -12.02 4.27 16.07
C MET A 76 -13.43 4.83 16.19
N GLY A 77 -14.01 5.37 15.12
CA GLY A 77 -15.25 6.16 15.16
C GLY A 77 -16.45 5.49 14.47
N VAL A 78 -16.24 4.68 13.44
CA VAL A 78 -17.32 4.06 12.66
C VAL A 78 -17.67 2.68 13.18
N GLN A 79 -18.96 2.44 13.41
CA GLN A 79 -19.44 1.13 13.84
C GLN A 79 -19.41 0.14 12.66
N PRO A 80 -19.12 -1.15 12.87
CA PRO A 80 -19.07 -2.14 11.78
C PRO A 80 -20.34 -2.21 10.92
N GLY A 81 -21.51 -1.96 11.52
CA GLY A 81 -22.79 -1.89 10.81
C GLY A 81 -22.94 -0.70 9.85
N ASP A 82 -22.17 0.37 10.06
CA ASP A 82 -22.21 1.60 9.28
C ASP A 82 -21.11 1.65 8.19
N MET A 83 -20.25 0.63 8.12
CA MET A 83 -19.18 0.54 7.14
C MET A 83 -19.72 0.28 5.72
N ALA A 84 -19.19 1.02 4.75
CA ALA A 84 -19.46 0.78 3.33
C ALA A 84 -18.61 -0.39 2.81
N VAL A 85 -19.11 -1.61 2.94
CA VAL A 85 -18.42 -2.82 2.44
C VAL A 85 -18.92 -3.20 1.05
N SER A 86 -17.99 -3.39 0.11
CA SER A 86 -18.34 -3.76 -1.27
C SER A 86 -18.91 -5.19 -1.35
N PRO A 87 -19.74 -5.54 -2.36
CA PRO A 87 -20.22 -6.90 -2.54
C PRO A 87 -19.10 -7.94 -2.67
N ALA A 88 -17.98 -7.56 -3.31
CA ALA A 88 -16.82 -8.43 -3.45
C ALA A 88 -16.14 -8.70 -2.10
N ALA A 89 -16.07 -7.69 -1.23
CA ALA A 89 -15.51 -7.81 0.11
C ALA A 89 -16.44 -8.62 1.04
N LEU A 90 -17.77 -8.44 0.94
CA LEU A 90 -18.75 -9.28 1.65
C LEU A 90 -18.62 -10.75 1.27
N GLN A 91 -18.41 -11.06 -0.01
CA GLN A 91 -18.17 -12.43 -0.46
C GLN A 91 -16.82 -12.95 0.08
N ALA A 92 -15.76 -12.15 0.00
CA ALA A 92 -14.45 -12.53 0.53
C ALA A 92 -14.50 -12.80 2.05
N PHE A 93 -15.32 -12.04 2.78
CA PHE A 93 -15.58 -12.24 4.19
C PHE A 93 -16.26 -13.59 4.46
N GLU A 94 -17.31 -13.91 3.71
CA GLU A 94 -18.00 -15.20 3.83
C GLU A 94 -17.06 -16.37 3.49
N ASP A 95 -16.25 -16.23 2.43
CA ASP A 95 -15.27 -17.24 2.03
C ASP A 95 -14.16 -17.42 3.09
N ALA A 96 -13.69 -16.32 3.68
CA ALA A 96 -12.61 -16.32 4.67
C ALA A 96 -13.06 -16.88 6.02
N TYR A 97 -14.23 -16.49 6.50
CA TYR A 97 -14.66 -16.77 7.87
C TYR A 97 -15.78 -17.80 7.99
N GLY A 98 -16.38 -18.21 6.87
CA GLY A 98 -17.50 -19.14 6.84
C GLY A 98 -18.77 -18.56 7.46
N LEU A 99 -18.85 -17.23 7.60
CA LEU A 99 -19.94 -16.51 8.23
C LEU A 99 -20.34 -15.34 7.34
N LYS A 100 -21.65 -15.09 7.23
CA LYS A 100 -22.12 -13.89 6.53
C LYS A 100 -21.85 -12.67 7.39
N TRP A 101 -21.52 -11.55 6.75
CA TRP A 101 -21.32 -10.26 7.42
C TRP A 101 -22.44 -9.91 8.41
N ALA A 102 -23.70 -10.04 8.00
CA ALA A 102 -24.85 -9.77 8.86
C ALA A 102 -24.95 -10.67 10.10
N GLN A 103 -24.39 -11.89 10.05
CA GLN A 103 -24.34 -12.81 11.19
C GLN A 103 -23.21 -12.45 12.14
N ALA A 104 -22.12 -11.88 11.61
CA ALA A 104 -20.97 -11.41 12.36
C ALA A 104 -21.22 -10.06 13.04
N LEU A 105 -21.98 -9.16 12.40
CA LEU A 105 -22.23 -7.78 12.87
C LEU A 105 -22.50 -7.63 14.38
N PRO A 106 -23.35 -8.47 15.01
CA PRO A 106 -23.66 -8.34 16.44
C PRO A 106 -22.46 -8.54 17.38
N SER A 107 -21.38 -9.16 16.91
CA SER A 107 -20.19 -9.48 17.69
C SER A 107 -18.92 -8.80 17.14
N MET A 108 -19.04 -8.00 16.08
CA MET A 108 -17.93 -7.17 15.61
C MET A 108 -17.73 -5.99 16.57
N LEU A 109 -16.48 -5.69 16.87
CA LEU A 109 -16.11 -4.61 17.77
C LEU A 109 -15.27 -3.57 17.03
N ARG A 110 -15.62 -2.30 17.23
CA ARG A 110 -14.76 -1.17 16.91
C ARG A 110 -13.59 -1.11 17.88
N ASN A 111 -12.49 -0.46 17.51
CA ASN A 111 -11.26 -0.56 18.30
C ASN A 111 -11.33 0.04 19.70
N ASP A 112 -12.02 1.16 19.90
CA ASP A 112 -12.24 1.72 21.24
C ASP A 112 -13.04 0.77 22.14
N ASP A 113 -14.09 0.15 21.59
CA ASP A 113 -14.92 -0.85 22.27
C ASP A 113 -14.09 -2.10 22.60
N ALA A 114 -13.24 -2.54 21.67
CA ALA A 114 -12.32 -3.65 21.87
C ALA A 114 -11.29 -3.37 22.96
N LEU A 115 -10.62 -2.21 22.93
CA LEU A 115 -9.65 -1.78 23.95
C LEU A 115 -10.30 -1.76 25.34
N ALA A 116 -11.50 -1.17 25.44
CA ALA A 116 -12.24 -1.08 26.68
C ALA A 116 -12.70 -2.46 27.19
N GLN A 117 -13.24 -3.31 26.33
CA GLN A 117 -13.77 -4.63 26.70
C GLN A 117 -12.65 -5.62 27.06
N LEU A 118 -11.52 -5.54 26.38
CA LEU A 118 -10.35 -6.40 26.61
C LEU A 118 -9.46 -5.91 27.76
N GLY A 119 -9.57 -4.64 28.14
CA GLY A 119 -8.66 -4.04 29.11
C GLY A 119 -7.21 -4.03 28.63
N VAL A 120 -7.00 -3.93 27.32
CA VAL A 120 -5.67 -3.85 26.69
C VAL A 120 -5.44 -2.45 26.12
N ASP A 121 -4.17 -2.09 25.96
CA ASP A 121 -3.79 -0.91 25.19
C ASP A 121 -3.68 -1.23 23.69
N GLY A 122 -3.36 -0.21 22.88
CA GLY A 122 -3.23 -0.38 21.43
C GLY A 122 -2.22 -1.44 21.00
N LEU A 123 -1.15 -1.64 21.78
CA LEU A 123 -0.13 -2.67 21.49
C LEU A 123 -0.65 -4.07 21.81
N GLY A 124 -1.37 -4.22 22.92
CA GLY A 124 -2.01 -5.47 23.29
C GLY A 124 -3.05 -5.91 22.26
N LEU A 125 -3.92 -4.98 21.83
CA LEU A 125 -4.92 -5.24 20.81
C LEU A 125 -4.27 -5.60 19.46
N GLU A 126 -3.21 -4.89 19.07
CA GLU A 126 -2.47 -5.17 17.85
C GLU A 126 -1.86 -6.57 17.83
N ALA A 127 -1.23 -6.99 18.93
CA ALA A 127 -0.64 -8.32 19.03
C ALA A 127 -1.70 -9.41 18.84
N MET A 128 -2.89 -9.23 19.41
CA MET A 128 -4.02 -10.14 19.25
C MET A 128 -4.55 -10.13 17.80
N TRP A 129 -4.66 -8.94 17.19
CA TRP A 129 -5.08 -8.76 15.79
C TRP A 129 -4.12 -9.42 14.78
N ARG A 130 -2.80 -9.33 15.01
CA ARG A 130 -1.76 -9.98 14.18
C ARG A 130 -1.74 -11.50 14.31
N ALA A 131 -2.13 -12.01 15.48
CA ALA A 131 -2.27 -13.46 15.67
C ALA A 131 -3.55 -14.01 15.02
N GLY A 132 -4.53 -13.16 14.76
CA GLY A 132 -5.81 -13.52 14.16
C GLY A 132 -5.77 -13.70 12.64
N LYS A 133 -6.86 -14.25 12.09
CA LYS A 133 -7.04 -14.34 10.63
C LYS A 133 -7.51 -13.00 10.10
N GLN A 134 -6.72 -12.38 9.22
CA GLN A 134 -6.99 -11.04 8.69
C GLN A 134 -7.62 -11.09 7.30
N LEU A 135 -8.50 -10.14 6.98
CA LEU A 135 -9.02 -9.94 5.64
C LEU A 135 -9.12 -8.44 5.32
N LYS A 136 -8.74 -8.09 4.08
CA LYS A 136 -8.89 -6.73 3.56
C LYS A 136 -10.31 -6.51 3.06
N LEU A 137 -11.00 -5.52 3.63
CA LEU A 137 -12.38 -5.16 3.27
C LEU A 137 -12.42 -3.99 2.28
N ALA A 138 -11.48 -3.05 2.41
CA ALA A 138 -11.31 -1.89 1.54
C ALA A 138 -9.84 -1.40 1.59
N PRO A 139 -9.42 -0.49 0.70
CA PRO A 139 -8.10 0.14 0.82
C PRO A 139 -7.94 0.80 2.20
N GLY A 140 -6.91 0.40 2.95
CA GLY A 140 -6.68 0.89 4.32
C GLY A 140 -7.68 0.36 5.35
N THR A 141 -8.46 -0.68 5.06
CA THR A 141 -9.45 -1.24 6.00
C THR A 141 -9.35 -2.75 6.01
N ARG A 142 -9.01 -3.31 7.18
CA ARG A 142 -8.81 -4.73 7.39
C ARG A 142 -9.51 -5.16 8.67
N ASP A 143 -10.18 -6.29 8.60
CA ASP A 143 -10.65 -6.98 9.80
C ASP A 143 -9.65 -8.06 10.24
N SER A 144 -9.75 -8.46 11.50
CA SER A 144 -9.15 -9.70 11.99
C SER A 144 -10.09 -10.43 12.91
N ARG A 145 -10.12 -11.76 12.76
CA ARG A 145 -10.77 -12.64 13.70
C ARG A 145 -9.83 -13.00 14.84
N ILE A 146 -10.18 -12.58 16.06
CA ILE A 146 -9.42 -12.87 17.28
C ILE A 146 -10.18 -13.95 18.06
N ASP A 147 -9.64 -15.16 18.19
CA ASP A 147 -10.37 -16.21 18.91
C ASP A 147 -10.19 -16.08 20.45
N GLY A 148 -11.29 -16.15 21.19
CA GLY A 148 -11.28 -16.30 22.66
C GLY A 148 -11.56 -15.05 23.48
N VAL A 149 -12.06 -13.97 22.84
CA VAL A 149 -12.39 -12.71 23.52
C VAL A 149 -13.90 -12.57 23.73
N THR A 150 -14.68 -12.89 22.70
CA THR A 150 -16.11 -13.21 22.74
C THR A 150 -16.40 -14.33 21.71
N GLN A 151 -17.62 -14.88 21.67
CA GLN A 151 -17.96 -15.77 20.55
C GLN A 151 -18.20 -14.89 19.32
N THR A 152 -17.31 -15.01 18.32
CA THR A 152 -17.30 -14.39 16.98
C THR A 152 -16.75 -12.96 16.86
N ASP A 153 -15.46 -12.78 17.11
CA ASP A 153 -14.83 -11.46 17.27
C ASP A 153 -14.22 -10.97 15.96
N PHE A 154 -14.77 -9.91 15.38
CA PHE A 154 -14.17 -9.24 14.23
C PHE A 154 -13.75 -7.82 14.64
N HIS A 155 -12.49 -7.48 14.40
CA HIS A 155 -11.92 -6.20 14.77
C HIS A 155 -11.41 -5.47 13.54
N ASP A 156 -11.94 -4.27 13.30
CA ASP A 156 -11.51 -3.37 12.23
C ASP A 156 -10.28 -2.57 12.69
N PHE A 157 -9.14 -2.68 12.01
CA PHE A 157 -8.17 -1.59 12.04
C PHE A 157 -7.15 -1.57 10.90
N GLU A 158 -6.84 -0.36 10.44
CA GLU A 158 -5.51 -0.01 9.94
C GLU A 158 -4.56 0.21 11.13
N SER A 159 -3.98 -0.87 11.67
CA SER A 159 -2.84 -0.87 12.62
C SER A 159 -2.64 0.34 13.57
N CYS A 160 -3.05 0.24 14.86
CA CYS A 160 -2.56 1.16 15.92
C CYS A 160 -1.02 1.07 16.10
N ALA A 161 -0.40 -0.02 15.61
CA ALA A 161 1.05 -0.19 15.50
C ALA A 161 1.71 0.88 14.66
N ASP A 162 1.02 1.31 13.60
CA ASP A 162 1.60 2.20 12.61
C ASP A 162 1.83 3.55 13.26
N ARG A 163 1.05 3.97 14.26
CA ARG A 163 1.43 5.13 15.07
C ARG A 163 2.67 4.85 15.92
N ASN A 164 2.69 3.74 16.65
CA ASN A 164 3.75 3.43 17.61
C ASN A 164 5.13 3.29 16.94
N ALA A 165 5.20 2.72 15.74
CA ALA A 165 6.43 2.64 14.96
C ALA A 165 7.00 4.03 14.63
N PHE A 166 6.16 5.06 14.50
CA PHE A 166 6.56 6.41 14.10
C PHE A 166 6.92 7.30 15.29
N VAL A 167 6.45 6.96 16.51
CA VAL A 167 6.75 7.69 17.74
C VAL A 167 7.73 6.95 18.67
N ALA A 168 8.17 5.75 18.29
CA ALA A 168 9.16 5.00 19.05
C ALA A 168 10.48 5.80 19.20
N PRO A 169 11.18 5.70 20.35
CA PRO A 169 12.46 6.36 20.54
C PRO A 169 13.46 6.01 19.43
N GLY A 170 13.99 7.04 18.76
CA GLY A 170 14.93 6.88 17.65
C GLY A 170 14.28 6.63 16.28
N ALA A 171 12.95 6.51 16.19
CA ALA A 171 12.26 6.45 14.91
C ALA A 171 12.38 7.78 14.15
N GLU A 172 12.53 7.66 12.83
CA GLU A 172 12.49 8.78 11.91
C GLU A 172 11.73 8.42 10.63
N VAL A 173 11.17 9.44 9.99
CA VAL A 173 10.58 9.36 8.66
C VAL A 173 11.38 10.26 7.75
N ARG A 174 11.79 9.75 6.59
CA ARG A 174 12.46 10.53 5.55
C ARG A 174 11.46 10.83 4.46
N TYR A 175 11.15 12.10 4.23
CA TYR A 175 10.14 12.51 3.26
C TYR A 175 10.77 13.20 2.05
N LEU A 176 10.10 13.07 0.91
CA LEU A 176 10.40 13.68 -0.37
C LEU A 176 9.09 14.29 -0.90
N VAL A 177 9.16 15.54 -1.34
CA VAL A 177 8.10 16.16 -2.16
C VAL A 177 8.54 16.00 -3.61
N CYS A 178 7.73 15.27 -4.35
CA CYS A 178 8.02 14.86 -5.72
C CYS A 178 7.10 15.60 -6.69
N GLU A 179 7.65 16.01 -7.83
CA GLU A 179 6.90 16.65 -8.92
C GLU A 179 7.27 16.00 -10.25
N TRP A 180 6.27 15.75 -11.10
CA TRP A 180 6.48 15.20 -12.44
C TRP A 180 5.40 15.65 -13.42
N ASP A 181 5.64 15.41 -14.71
CA ASP A 181 4.68 15.73 -15.76
C ASP A 181 3.61 14.64 -15.91
N GLN A 182 2.33 14.99 -15.77
CA GLN A 182 1.20 14.08 -15.96
C GLN A 182 1.19 13.45 -17.36
N ALA A 183 1.75 14.12 -18.37
CA ALA A 183 1.86 13.56 -19.72
C ALA A 183 2.94 12.47 -19.84
N LEU A 184 3.92 12.43 -18.93
CA LEU A 184 5.01 11.45 -18.92
C LEU A 184 4.71 10.27 -17.99
N LEU A 185 4.08 10.54 -16.85
CA LEU A 185 3.68 9.53 -15.88
C LEU A 185 2.32 9.90 -15.28
N SER A 186 1.30 9.08 -15.52
CA SER A 186 -0.02 9.31 -14.95
C SER A 186 0.01 9.10 -13.43
N TRP A 187 -0.90 9.76 -12.70
CA TRP A 187 -1.07 9.53 -11.26
C TRP A 187 -1.34 8.05 -10.91
N ALA A 188 -2.11 7.35 -11.74
CA ALA A 188 -2.40 5.93 -11.54
C ALA A 188 -1.12 5.07 -11.62
N ALA A 189 -0.29 5.30 -12.63
CA ALA A 189 0.98 4.59 -12.79
C ALA A 189 1.97 4.93 -11.66
N PHE A 190 2.05 6.20 -11.25
CA PHE A 190 2.87 6.61 -10.11
C PHE A 190 2.48 5.88 -8.82
N ARG A 191 1.18 5.72 -8.52
CA ARG A 191 0.74 5.00 -7.31
C ARG A 191 1.02 3.50 -7.38
N GLN A 192 0.99 2.91 -8.57
CA GLN A 192 1.26 1.50 -8.76
C GLN A 192 2.75 1.16 -8.53
N SER A 193 3.69 2.08 -8.77
CA SER A 193 5.15 1.94 -8.58
C SER A 193 5.63 1.39 -7.22
N ALA A 194 4.79 1.43 -6.19
CA ALA A 194 5.17 1.13 -4.81
C ALA A 194 5.25 -0.36 -4.45
N GLY A 195 4.84 -1.29 -5.33
CA GLY A 195 4.88 -2.75 -5.09
C GLY A 195 6.07 -3.46 -5.76
N PRO A 196 6.51 -4.66 -5.30
CA PRO A 196 7.69 -5.36 -5.84
C PRO A 196 7.60 -5.74 -7.32
N LEU A 197 6.47 -6.31 -7.75
CA LEU A 197 6.21 -6.63 -9.17
C LEU A 197 6.04 -5.37 -10.01
N GLU A 198 5.62 -4.28 -9.39
CA GLU A 198 5.42 -3.01 -10.07
C GLU A 198 6.77 -2.31 -10.25
N GLY A 199 7.66 -2.43 -9.28
CA GLY A 199 9.08 -2.12 -9.46
C GLY A 199 9.73 -2.94 -10.58
N LEU A 200 9.36 -4.22 -10.77
CA LEU A 200 9.84 -5.02 -11.91
C LEU A 200 9.32 -4.50 -13.26
N LYS A 201 8.06 -4.03 -13.32
CA LYS A 201 7.48 -3.37 -14.51
C LYS A 201 8.20 -2.06 -14.84
N GLU A 202 8.61 -1.32 -13.82
CA GLU A 202 9.19 0.02 -13.99
C GLU A 202 10.67 0.04 -14.36
N ARG A 203 11.46 -0.87 -13.79
CA ARG A 203 12.91 -0.90 -14.03
C ARG A 203 13.28 -1.20 -15.49
N CYS A 204 12.33 -1.66 -16.31
CA CYS A 204 12.56 -2.07 -17.72
C CYS A 204 13.80 -2.95 -17.91
N ALA A 205 14.26 -3.59 -16.83
CA ALA A 205 15.43 -4.43 -16.83
C ALA A 205 15.09 -5.70 -17.61
N SER A 206 16.09 -6.29 -18.27
CA SER A 206 15.88 -7.61 -18.84
C SER A 206 15.43 -8.55 -17.71
N LEU A 207 14.47 -9.44 -17.97
CA LEU A 207 14.08 -10.47 -16.99
C LEU A 207 15.27 -11.34 -16.54
N ALA A 208 16.38 -11.30 -17.28
CA ALA A 208 17.61 -12.03 -16.99
C ALA A 208 18.57 -11.29 -16.04
N SER A 209 18.30 -10.03 -15.69
CA SER A 209 19.19 -9.19 -14.88
C SER A 209 18.54 -8.63 -13.61
N ASP A 210 17.27 -8.96 -13.36
CA ASP A 210 16.54 -8.51 -12.17
C ASP A 210 16.42 -9.67 -11.16
N PRO A 211 16.90 -9.51 -9.92
CA PRO A 211 16.88 -10.58 -8.91
C PRO A 211 15.49 -11.13 -8.57
N LEU A 212 14.45 -10.29 -8.64
CA LEU A 212 13.06 -10.71 -8.43
C LEU A 212 12.56 -11.51 -9.64
N ALA A 213 12.85 -11.05 -10.86
CA ALA A 213 12.52 -11.81 -12.07
C ALA A 213 13.22 -13.17 -12.13
N GLU A 214 14.50 -13.22 -11.73
CA GLU A 214 15.28 -14.45 -11.64
C GLU A 214 14.65 -15.43 -10.65
N ALA A 215 14.28 -14.95 -9.46
CA ALA A 215 13.63 -15.77 -8.45
C ALA A 215 12.26 -16.31 -8.92
N LEU A 216 11.44 -15.48 -9.58
CA LEU A 216 10.14 -15.89 -10.13
C LEU A 216 10.29 -16.94 -11.24
N LEU A 217 11.25 -16.75 -12.16
CA LEU A 217 11.55 -17.74 -13.20
C LEU A 217 12.06 -19.06 -12.61
N ALA A 218 12.95 -18.99 -11.61
CA ALA A 218 13.49 -20.16 -10.93
C ALA A 218 12.41 -20.94 -10.17
N GLY A 219 11.42 -20.24 -9.61
CA GLY A 219 10.25 -20.83 -8.97
C GLY A 219 9.12 -21.23 -9.94
N GLY A 220 9.38 -21.29 -11.25
CA GLY A 220 8.47 -21.89 -12.22
C GLY A 220 7.43 -20.94 -12.82
N VAL A 221 7.48 -19.63 -12.53
CA VAL A 221 6.61 -18.66 -13.20
C VAL A 221 7.03 -18.59 -14.67
N GLY A 222 6.09 -18.93 -15.57
CA GLY A 222 6.35 -18.92 -17.01
C GLY A 222 6.80 -17.54 -17.49
N ARG A 223 7.84 -17.51 -18.34
CA ARG A 223 8.34 -16.25 -18.93
C ARG A 223 7.24 -15.45 -19.63
N ALA A 224 6.32 -16.11 -20.31
CA ALA A 224 5.17 -15.46 -20.94
C ALA A 224 4.26 -14.75 -19.92
N THR A 225 4.06 -15.35 -18.74
CA THR A 225 3.29 -14.76 -17.63
C THR A 225 4.01 -13.53 -17.09
N LEU A 226 5.33 -13.61 -16.87
CA LEU A 226 6.12 -12.46 -16.42
C LEU A 226 6.14 -11.34 -17.46
N GLU A 227 6.15 -11.66 -18.76
CA GLU A 227 6.04 -10.67 -19.83
C GLU A 227 4.66 -9.98 -19.84
N THR A 228 3.58 -10.72 -19.57
CA THR A 228 2.23 -10.14 -19.40
C THR A 228 2.17 -9.22 -18.18
N VAL A 229 2.78 -9.62 -17.07
CA VAL A 229 2.90 -8.77 -15.87
C VAL A 229 3.76 -7.54 -16.19
N ARG A 230 4.89 -7.69 -16.89
CA ARG A 230 5.84 -6.61 -17.24
C ARG A 230 5.30 -5.57 -18.25
N HIS A 231 4.36 -5.95 -19.12
CA HIS A 231 4.02 -5.15 -20.30
C HIS A 231 3.34 -3.80 -19.97
N ARG A 232 3.94 -2.70 -20.45
CA ARG A 232 3.33 -1.36 -20.48
C ARG A 232 2.51 -1.22 -21.78
N GLY A 233 1.18 -1.23 -21.70
CA GLY A 233 0.26 -1.17 -22.85
C GLY A 233 -1.20 -1.10 -22.40
N PRO A 234 -2.20 -1.07 -23.30
CA PRO A 234 -3.64 -0.87 -22.97
C PRO A 234 -4.27 -1.96 -22.06
N GLN A 235 -3.46 -2.91 -21.58
CA GLN A 235 -3.79 -3.92 -20.57
C GLN A 235 -3.17 -3.60 -19.19
N GLU A 236 -2.85 -2.34 -18.90
CA GLU A 236 -2.21 -1.80 -17.67
C GLU A 236 -2.99 -2.05 -16.36
N ASN A 237 -4.03 -2.87 -16.36
CA ASN A 237 -4.88 -3.19 -15.21
C ASN A 237 -5.48 -4.61 -15.30
N SER A 238 -4.82 -5.53 -16.01
CA SER A 238 -5.30 -6.90 -16.14
C SER A 238 -5.43 -7.58 -14.78
N VAL A 239 -6.63 -8.10 -14.52
CA VAL A 239 -6.90 -9.02 -13.41
C VAL A 239 -6.13 -10.31 -13.71
N VAL A 240 -5.23 -10.69 -12.82
CA VAL A 240 -4.44 -11.91 -12.93
C VAL A 240 -4.74 -12.84 -11.77
N SER A 241 -4.58 -14.13 -11.98
CA SER A 241 -4.50 -15.12 -10.90
C SER A 241 -3.03 -15.47 -10.69
N LEU A 242 -2.51 -15.21 -9.49
CA LEU A 242 -1.15 -15.56 -9.08
C LEU A 242 -1.25 -16.66 -8.02
N GLY A 243 -0.79 -17.86 -8.32
CA GLY A 243 -0.96 -19.03 -7.44
C GLY A 243 -2.44 -19.36 -7.18
N ASP A 244 -2.77 -19.75 -5.95
CA ASP A 244 -4.15 -20.02 -5.48
C ASP A 244 -4.91 -18.73 -5.11
N ALA A 245 -4.34 -17.55 -5.33
CA ALA A 245 -4.99 -16.29 -5.01
C ALA A 245 -6.16 -15.99 -5.96
N LYS A 246 -7.19 -15.34 -5.41
CA LYS A 246 -8.35 -14.84 -6.16
C LYS A 246 -7.86 -13.90 -7.27
N ALA A 247 -8.48 -13.99 -8.44
CA ALA A 247 -8.16 -13.15 -9.57
C ALA A 247 -8.38 -11.67 -9.21
N ASP A 248 -7.31 -10.89 -9.15
CA ASP A 248 -7.34 -9.45 -8.87
C ASP A 248 -6.19 -8.72 -9.59
N LYS A 249 -6.09 -7.41 -9.46
CA LYS A 249 -4.99 -6.63 -10.04
C LYS A 249 -3.67 -6.99 -9.37
N VAL A 250 -2.60 -7.08 -10.16
CA VAL A 250 -1.23 -7.40 -9.69
C VAL A 250 -0.82 -6.54 -8.49
N PHE A 251 -1.05 -5.23 -8.57
CA PHE A 251 -0.76 -4.30 -7.48
C PHE A 251 -1.53 -4.66 -6.21
N ASP A 252 -2.85 -4.84 -6.30
CA ASP A 252 -3.68 -5.15 -5.12
C ASP A 252 -3.31 -6.51 -4.50
N LEU A 253 -2.81 -7.46 -5.30
CA LEU A 253 -2.29 -8.74 -4.82
C LEU A 253 -0.93 -8.65 -4.13
N THR A 254 -0.12 -7.61 -4.41
CA THR A 254 1.31 -7.59 -4.06
C THR A 254 1.81 -6.30 -3.42
N GLU A 255 0.96 -5.28 -3.24
CA GLU A 255 1.34 -3.94 -2.73
C GLU A 255 1.89 -3.96 -1.30
N GLU A 256 1.51 -4.95 -0.50
CA GLU A 256 1.99 -5.12 0.88
C GLU A 256 3.06 -6.20 1.03
N MET A 257 3.43 -6.89 -0.05
CA MET A 257 4.34 -8.02 0.00
C MET A 257 5.79 -7.57 -0.15
N GLY A 258 6.69 -8.21 0.60
CA GLY A 258 8.12 -8.20 0.29
C GLY A 258 8.43 -9.06 -0.95
N ALA A 259 9.62 -8.90 -1.53
CA ALA A 259 10.04 -9.67 -2.71
C ALA A 259 9.96 -11.20 -2.50
N ALA A 260 10.31 -11.69 -1.31
CA ALA A 260 10.28 -13.12 -0.99
C ALA A 260 8.85 -13.69 -0.91
N GLU A 261 7.92 -12.95 -0.29
CA GLU A 261 6.50 -13.31 -0.20
C GLU A 261 5.84 -13.29 -1.58
N CYS A 262 6.23 -12.31 -2.40
CA CYS A 262 5.76 -12.18 -3.76
C CYS A 262 6.21 -13.36 -4.65
N VAL A 263 7.45 -13.86 -4.45
CA VAL A 263 7.93 -15.08 -5.11
C VAL A 263 7.13 -16.30 -4.65
N ALA A 264 6.93 -16.48 -3.35
CA ALA A 264 6.16 -17.61 -2.82
C ALA A 264 4.74 -17.66 -3.42
N LEU A 265 4.04 -16.51 -3.44
CA LEU A 265 2.71 -16.37 -4.03
C LEU A 265 2.68 -16.77 -5.51
N CYS A 266 3.61 -16.23 -6.30
CA CYS A 266 3.63 -16.45 -7.74
C CYS A 266 4.03 -17.87 -8.12
N CYS A 267 4.84 -18.53 -7.27
CA CYS A 267 5.37 -19.86 -7.50
C CYS A 267 4.49 -20.98 -6.92
N GLY A 268 3.39 -20.63 -6.23
CA GLY A 268 2.46 -21.60 -5.65
C GLY A 268 3.06 -22.39 -4.49
N ALA A 269 3.88 -21.75 -3.66
CA ALA A 269 4.44 -22.33 -2.44
C ALA A 269 3.58 -22.03 -1.20
#